data_AF-A0A1T4Y084-F1
#
_entry.id   AF-A0A1T4Y084-F1
#
_cell.length_a   1.000
_cell.length_b   1.000
_cell.length_c   1.000
_cell.angle_alpha   90.00
_cell.angle_beta   90.00
_cell.angle_gamma   90.00
#
_symmetry.space_group_name_H-M   'P 1'
#
loop_
_entity.id
_entity.type
_entity.pdbx_description
1 polymer ?
#
loop_
_entity_poly.entity_id
_entity_poly.type
_entity_poly.pdbx_seq_one_letter_code
_entity_poly.pdbx_strand_id
1 'polypeptide(L)'
;MFSLVINRLKPSRATLVVSSFLILSSYAQADIYENYDPCKDYAAKAVYQFRSQQILNCGFADARWNENGAGQHHWCRTVRPKETENETKARANLLMKCMNPQGNFNQNDLTVSTKSLTQEMLAAAGRGATERLQQLIAAGADLKGQQSTVMEQALNSRETKTGHVFKRLNRV
;
A
#
# COMPACT_ATOMS: atom_id res chain seq x y z
N MET A 1 67.34 -3.07 -28.25
CA MET A 1 68.15 -4.03 -29.02
C MET A 1 67.54 -5.40 -28.82
N PHE A 2 67.29 -6.12 -29.92
CA PHE A 2 66.80 -7.50 -30.03
C PHE A 2 65.31 -7.80 -29.76
N SER A 3 64.58 -7.84 -30.87
CA SER A 3 63.49 -8.78 -31.17
C SER A 3 63.84 -10.23 -30.82
N LEU A 4 62.86 -11.03 -30.40
CA LEU A 4 62.77 -12.45 -30.73
C LEU A 4 61.30 -12.89 -30.65
N VAL A 5 60.64 -13.09 -31.79
CA VAL A 5 60.50 -14.33 -32.57
C VAL A 5 59.08 -14.89 -32.38
N ILE A 6 58.30 -14.71 -33.44
CA ILE A 6 57.03 -15.38 -33.73
C ILE A 6 57.34 -16.86 -33.95
N ASN A 7 56.56 -17.77 -33.37
CA ASN A 7 56.41 -19.09 -33.97
C ASN A 7 54.97 -19.61 -33.94
N ARG A 8 54.59 -20.04 -35.14
CA ARG A 8 53.26 -20.48 -35.56
C ARG A 8 52.94 -21.84 -34.95
N LEU A 9 51.71 -22.02 -34.49
CA LEU A 9 51.13 -23.36 -34.32
C LEU A 9 50.10 -23.61 -35.42
N LYS A 10 50.29 -24.76 -36.08
CA LYS A 10 49.54 -25.29 -37.23
C LYS A 10 48.14 -25.79 -36.84
N PRO A 11 47.21 -25.86 -37.81
CA PRO A 11 45.87 -26.40 -37.60
C PRO A 11 45.90 -27.93 -37.63
N SER A 12 45.12 -28.59 -36.79
CA SER A 12 44.79 -30.00 -37.02
C SER A 12 43.48 -30.41 -36.35
N ARG A 13 42.56 -30.79 -37.24
CA ARG A 13 41.53 -31.83 -37.09
C ARG A 13 40.33 -31.52 -36.18
N ALA A 14 39.31 -31.08 -36.91
CA ALA A 14 37.89 -31.29 -36.70
C ALA A 14 37.54 -32.49 -35.81
N THR A 15 36.82 -32.19 -34.72
CA THR A 15 35.89 -33.12 -34.08
C THR A 15 34.57 -32.37 -33.91
N LEU A 16 33.57 -32.79 -34.69
CA LEU A 16 32.16 -32.46 -34.56
C LEU A 16 31.68 -32.79 -33.15
N VAL A 17 31.27 -31.81 -32.34
CA VAL A 17 30.08 -31.83 -31.45
C VAL A 17 29.89 -30.40 -30.92
N VAL A 18 28.96 -29.60 -31.46
CA VAL A 18 28.06 -28.72 -30.67
C VAL A 18 26.92 -28.32 -31.61
N SER A 19 25.82 -29.08 -31.61
CA SER A 19 24.57 -28.61 -32.21
C SER A 19 23.45 -29.04 -31.29
N SER A 20 23.00 -28.12 -30.44
CA SER A 20 21.68 -28.05 -29.80
C SER A 20 21.76 -27.16 -28.57
N PHE A 21 21.77 -25.84 -28.72
CA PHE A 21 21.30 -24.92 -27.69
C PHE A 21 21.06 -23.57 -28.37
N LEU A 22 19.81 -23.17 -28.46
CA LEU A 22 19.23 -21.81 -28.58
C LEU A 22 17.84 -21.93 -29.22
N ILE A 23 16.91 -22.61 -28.53
CA ILE A 23 15.49 -22.33 -28.73
C ILE A 23 15.23 -21.03 -27.97
N LEU A 24 15.23 -19.91 -28.69
CA LEU A 24 14.68 -18.64 -28.22
C LEU A 24 13.18 -18.86 -28.01
N SER A 25 12.78 -19.27 -26.81
CA SER A 25 11.38 -19.30 -26.42
C SER A 25 10.91 -17.86 -26.21
N SER A 26 10.30 -17.28 -27.23
CA SER A 26 9.44 -16.11 -27.11
C SER A 26 8.18 -16.53 -26.37
N TYR A 27 8.25 -16.59 -25.05
CA TYR A 27 7.05 -16.65 -24.22
C TYR A 27 6.35 -15.30 -24.37
N ALA A 28 5.30 -15.24 -25.19
CA ALA A 28 4.33 -14.17 -25.10
C ALA A 28 3.63 -14.32 -23.75
N GLN A 29 4.02 -13.52 -22.75
CA GLN A 29 3.21 -13.39 -21.55
C GLN A 29 1.93 -12.63 -21.94
N ALA A 30 0.81 -13.34 -21.96
CA ALA A 30 -0.50 -12.69 -21.90
C ALA A 30 -0.72 -12.29 -20.45
N ASP A 31 -0.46 -11.02 -20.14
CA ASP A 31 -0.82 -10.46 -18.83
C ASP A 31 -2.35 -10.49 -18.71
N ILE A 32 -2.87 -11.22 -17.72
CA ILE A 32 -4.29 -11.19 -17.38
C ILE A 32 -4.62 -9.77 -16.94
N TYR A 33 -5.40 -9.05 -17.75
CA TYR A 33 -5.92 -7.74 -17.39
C TYR A 33 -6.88 -7.89 -16.21
N GLU A 34 -6.41 -7.65 -14.99
CA GLU A 34 -7.27 -7.58 -13.81
C GLU A 34 -8.28 -6.46 -14.03
N ASN A 35 -9.58 -6.80 -14.13
CA ASN A 35 -10.63 -5.81 -14.28
C ASN A 35 -10.72 -5.01 -12.98
N TYR A 36 -10.24 -3.76 -13.00
CA TYR A 36 -10.26 -2.87 -11.86
C TYR A 36 -11.69 -2.49 -11.50
N ASP A 37 -12.14 -2.92 -10.31
CA ASP A 37 -13.42 -2.53 -9.73
C ASP A 37 -13.21 -1.39 -8.72
N PRO A 38 -13.54 -0.12 -9.07
CA PRO A 38 -13.39 1.01 -8.16
C PRO A 38 -14.29 0.89 -6.92
N CYS A 39 -15.42 0.19 -7.01
CA CYS A 39 -16.30 -0.02 -5.87
C CYS A 39 -15.75 -1.03 -4.88
N LYS A 40 -14.92 -1.98 -5.33
CA LYS A 40 -14.17 -2.88 -4.45
C LYS A 40 -13.15 -2.11 -3.62
N ASP A 41 -12.42 -1.17 -4.25
CA ASP A 41 -11.46 -0.33 -3.53
C ASP A 41 -12.15 0.64 -2.56
N TYR A 42 -13.26 1.27 -2.96
CA TYR A 42 -14.08 2.07 -2.05
C TYR A 42 -14.55 1.25 -0.83
N ALA A 43 -15.13 0.07 -1.06
CA ALA A 43 -15.67 -0.75 0.02
C ALA A 43 -14.59 -1.15 1.03
N ALA A 44 -13.39 -1.48 0.54
CA ALA A 44 -12.24 -1.76 1.37
C ALA A 44 -11.83 -0.53 2.20
N LYS A 45 -11.68 0.64 1.56
CA LYS A 45 -11.37 1.91 2.25
C LYS A 45 -12.41 2.24 3.32
N ALA A 46 -13.70 2.14 3.01
CA ALA A 46 -14.79 2.44 3.93
C ALA A 46 -14.74 1.56 5.19
N VAL A 47 -14.47 0.26 5.03
CA VAL A 47 -14.30 -0.70 6.13
C VAL A 47 -13.03 -0.43 6.93
N TYR A 48 -11.90 -0.13 6.28
CA TYR A 48 -10.65 0.19 6.96
C TYR A 48 -10.72 1.51 7.74
N GLN A 49 -11.38 2.52 7.19
CA GLN A 49 -11.68 3.76 7.89
C GLN A 49 -12.59 3.50 9.11
N PHE A 50 -13.61 2.65 8.97
CA PHE A 50 -14.47 2.25 10.10
C PHE A 50 -13.69 1.53 11.20
N ARG A 51 -12.83 0.57 10.83
CA ARG A 51 -11.99 -0.12 11.82
C ARG A 51 -11.01 0.85 12.48
N SER A 52 -10.45 1.77 11.72
CA SER A 52 -9.54 2.79 12.24
C SER A 52 -10.24 3.70 13.25
N GLN A 53 -11.48 4.15 12.98
CA GLN A 53 -12.21 4.97 13.95
C GLN A 53 -12.52 4.22 15.26
N GLN A 54 -12.73 2.90 15.20
CA GLN A 54 -12.89 2.06 16.39
C GLN A 54 -11.60 2.02 17.21
N ILE A 55 -10.45 1.72 16.59
CA ILE A 55 -9.16 1.64 17.31
C ILE A 55 -8.76 3.01 17.86
N LEU A 56 -9.07 4.08 17.14
CA LEU A 56 -8.80 5.47 17.54
C LEU A 56 -9.83 6.04 18.53
N ASN A 57 -10.90 5.29 18.85
CA ASN A 57 -11.99 5.73 19.72
C ASN A 57 -12.61 7.09 19.30
N CYS A 58 -12.83 7.29 17.99
CA CYS A 58 -13.37 8.56 17.49
C CYS A 58 -14.87 8.77 17.78
N GLY A 59 -15.62 7.69 18.06
CA GLY A 59 -17.03 7.76 18.44
C GLY A 59 -18.01 7.97 17.29
N PHE A 60 -17.62 7.66 16.04
CA PHE A 60 -18.52 7.80 14.91
C PHE A 60 -19.52 6.64 14.89
N ALA A 61 -20.83 6.95 14.79
CA ALA A 61 -21.90 5.97 14.97
C ALA A 61 -23.01 6.04 13.91
N ASP A 62 -22.89 6.90 12.90
CA ASP A 62 -23.91 7.00 11.85
C ASP A 62 -23.84 5.81 10.86
N ALA A 63 -24.91 5.60 10.08
CA ALA A 63 -25.07 4.44 9.20
C ALA A 63 -23.92 4.25 8.18
N ARG A 64 -23.16 5.30 7.84
CA ARG A 64 -22.00 5.19 6.95
C ARG A 64 -20.85 4.41 7.61
N TRP A 65 -20.76 4.39 8.93
CA TRP A 65 -19.68 3.78 9.70
C TRP A 65 -20.07 2.36 10.14
N ASN A 66 -19.80 1.38 9.28
CA ASN A 66 -20.06 -0.04 9.58
C ASN A 66 -19.04 -0.96 8.88
N GLU A 67 -19.00 -2.23 9.29
CA GLU A 67 -18.10 -3.25 8.71
C GLU A 67 -18.66 -4.01 7.51
N ASN A 68 -19.87 -3.68 7.05
CA ASN A 68 -20.55 -4.40 5.97
C ASN A 68 -19.97 -3.99 4.61
N GLY A 69 -18.82 -4.57 4.25
CA GLY A 69 -18.15 -4.30 2.98
C GLY A 69 -19.02 -4.60 1.75
N ALA A 70 -19.87 -5.63 1.80
CA ALA A 70 -20.81 -5.92 0.72
C ALA A 70 -21.86 -4.80 0.55
N GLY A 71 -22.36 -4.26 1.66
CA GLY A 71 -23.25 -3.09 1.67
C GLY A 71 -22.57 -1.84 1.11
N GLN A 72 -21.31 -1.57 1.51
CA GLN A 72 -20.53 -0.45 0.97
C GLN A 72 -20.30 -0.59 -0.54
N HIS A 73 -19.96 -1.80 -1.00
CA HIS A 73 -19.79 -2.11 -2.42
C HIS A 73 -21.09 -1.93 -3.20
N HIS A 74 -22.21 -2.41 -2.65
CA HIS A 74 -23.53 -2.24 -3.26
C HIS A 74 -23.90 -0.76 -3.37
N TRP A 75 -23.75 0.02 -2.30
CA TRP A 75 -24.00 1.46 -2.31
C TRP A 75 -23.15 2.20 -3.36
N CYS A 76 -21.86 1.87 -3.48
CA CYS A 76 -21.00 2.49 -4.48
C CYS A 76 -21.53 2.30 -5.91
N ARG A 77 -22.14 1.14 -6.20
CA ARG A 77 -22.72 0.84 -7.51
C ARG A 77 -24.03 1.57 -7.80
N THR A 78 -24.66 2.19 -6.81
CA THR A 78 -25.91 2.95 -6.98
C THR A 78 -25.68 4.47 -7.10
N VAL A 79 -24.47 4.94 -6.83
CA VAL A 79 -24.12 6.37 -6.84
C VAL A 79 -23.12 6.69 -7.96
N ARG A 80 -22.95 7.99 -8.25
CA ARG A 80 -21.93 8.44 -9.22
C ARG A 80 -20.54 8.29 -8.60
N PRO A 81 -19.48 8.04 -9.40
CA PRO A 81 -18.10 7.97 -8.89
C PRO A 81 -17.70 9.17 -8.03
N LYS A 82 -18.19 10.36 -8.38
CA LYS A 82 -17.91 11.57 -7.61
C LYS A 82 -18.47 11.53 -6.18
N GLU A 83 -19.63 10.90 -5.97
CA GLU A 83 -20.22 10.76 -4.64
C GLU A 83 -19.39 9.79 -3.77
N THR A 84 -18.89 8.71 -4.36
CA THR A 84 -17.98 7.76 -3.73
C THR A 84 -16.66 8.42 -3.30
N GLU A 85 -16.07 9.25 -4.18
CA GLU A 85 -14.91 10.07 -3.84
C GLU A 85 -15.19 11.04 -2.69
N ASN A 86 -16.33 11.75 -2.76
CA ASN A 86 -16.75 12.72 -1.75
C ASN A 86 -16.97 12.05 -0.38
N GLU A 87 -17.57 10.86 -0.35
CA GLU A 87 -17.76 10.09 0.88
C GLU A 87 -16.42 9.62 1.46
N THR A 88 -15.52 9.10 0.62
CA THR A 88 -14.17 8.70 1.06
C THR A 88 -13.41 9.90 1.63
N LYS A 89 -13.50 11.07 0.98
CA LYS A 89 -12.94 12.33 1.44
C LYS A 89 -13.56 12.81 2.75
N ALA A 90 -14.88 12.71 2.90
CA ALA A 90 -15.57 13.11 4.12
C ALA A 90 -15.12 12.26 5.32
N ARG A 91 -15.02 10.93 5.13
CA ARG A 91 -14.52 10.00 6.15
C ARG A 91 -13.07 10.28 6.52
N ALA A 92 -12.20 10.51 5.52
CA ALA A 92 -10.80 10.86 5.74
C ALA A 92 -10.66 12.16 6.55
N ASN A 93 -11.46 13.18 6.23
CA ASN A 93 -11.48 14.44 6.99
C ASN A 93 -11.88 14.23 8.46
N LEU A 94 -12.90 13.42 8.73
CA LEU A 94 -13.34 13.12 10.09
C LEU A 94 -12.27 12.35 10.88
N LEU A 95 -11.64 11.36 10.26
CA LEU A 95 -10.53 10.61 10.86
C LEU A 95 -9.30 11.50 11.14
N MET A 96 -8.94 12.37 10.20
CA MET A 96 -7.85 13.33 10.42
C MET A 96 -8.15 14.24 11.61
N LYS A 97 -9.35 14.82 11.67
CA LYS A 97 -9.73 15.67 12.81
C LYS A 97 -9.69 14.91 14.15
N CYS A 98 -10.06 13.64 14.16
CA CYS A 98 -9.97 12.79 15.34
C CYS A 98 -8.52 12.56 15.81
N MET A 99 -7.60 12.28 14.88
CA MET A 99 -6.19 12.02 15.21
C MET A 99 -5.39 13.30 15.49
N ASN A 100 -5.61 14.31 14.65
CA ASN A 100 -4.88 15.56 14.59
C ASN A 100 -5.81 16.69 14.10
N PRO A 101 -6.45 17.45 15.01
CA PRO A 101 -7.39 18.52 14.65
C PRO A 101 -6.85 19.60 13.72
N GLN A 102 -5.53 19.80 13.69
CA GLN A 102 -4.84 20.75 12.81
C GLN A 102 -4.26 20.09 11.55
N GLY A 103 -4.38 18.77 11.45
CA GLY A 103 -3.83 17.99 10.35
C GLY A 103 -4.64 18.15 9.07
N ASN A 104 -3.94 18.09 7.95
CA ASN A 104 -4.52 17.94 6.64
C ASN A 104 -4.17 16.56 6.07
N PHE A 105 -4.98 16.06 5.14
CA PHE A 105 -4.64 14.88 4.36
C PHE A 105 -4.28 15.28 2.94
N ASN A 106 -3.43 14.47 2.31
CA ASN A 106 -3.13 14.63 0.90
C ASN A 106 -4.26 14.01 0.09
N GLN A 107 -4.99 14.83 -0.68
CA GLN A 107 -6.13 14.35 -1.45
C GLN A 107 -5.75 13.31 -2.51
N ASN A 108 -4.51 13.32 -2.97
CA ASN A 108 -4.01 12.34 -3.93
C ASN A 108 -3.93 10.93 -3.34
N ASP A 109 -3.87 10.78 -2.01
CA ASP A 109 -3.90 9.46 -1.37
C ASP A 109 -5.27 8.78 -1.53
N LEU A 110 -6.35 9.54 -1.74
CA LEU A 110 -7.70 8.97 -1.86
C LEU A 110 -7.88 8.12 -3.12
N THR A 111 -7.05 8.32 -4.15
CA THR A 111 -7.09 7.55 -5.39
C THR A 111 -6.13 6.36 -5.37
N VAL A 112 -5.29 6.24 -4.34
CA VAL A 112 -4.31 5.15 -4.19
C VAL A 112 -5.00 3.91 -3.63
N SER A 113 -4.62 2.72 -4.12
CA SER A 113 -5.20 1.46 -3.63
C SER A 113 -4.91 1.24 -2.14
N THR A 114 -5.82 0.55 -1.45
CA THR A 114 -5.62 0.20 -0.02
C THR A 114 -4.32 -0.56 0.26
N LYS A 115 -3.89 -1.43 -0.67
CA LYS A 115 -2.61 -2.15 -0.57
C LYS A 115 -1.43 -1.19 -0.54
N SER A 116 -1.36 -0.26 -1.50
CA SER A 116 -0.29 0.73 -1.59
C SER A 116 -0.30 1.69 -0.40
N LEU A 117 -1.49 2.13 0.05
CA LEU A 117 -1.64 2.94 1.27
C LEU A 117 -1.09 2.23 2.50
N THR A 118 -1.39 0.94 2.65
CA THR A 118 -0.95 0.12 3.79
C THR A 118 0.56 -0.07 3.78
N GLN A 119 1.19 -0.29 2.63
CA GLN A 119 2.64 -0.39 2.53
C GLN A 119 3.33 0.94 2.89
N GLU A 120 2.82 2.08 2.41
CA GLU A 120 3.38 3.37 2.79
C GLU A 120 3.13 3.69 4.27
N MET A 121 2.00 3.22 4.84
CA MET A 121 1.68 3.42 6.26
C MET A 121 2.72 2.75 7.16
N LEU A 122 3.09 1.51 6.82
CA LEU A 122 4.17 0.78 7.48
C LEU A 122 5.51 1.53 7.34
N ALA A 123 5.85 1.94 6.12
CA ALA A 123 7.08 2.70 5.88
C ALA A 123 7.13 4.03 6.68
N ALA A 124 6.00 4.73 6.79
CA ALA A 124 5.88 5.95 7.58
C ALA A 124 6.04 5.68 9.09
N ALA A 125 5.47 4.59 9.60
CA ALA A 125 5.63 4.18 11.00
C ALA A 125 7.10 3.89 11.33
N GLY A 126 7.79 3.13 10.47
CA GLY A 126 9.21 2.78 10.67
C GLY A 126 10.15 3.99 10.67
N ARG A 127 9.80 5.06 9.95
CA ARG A 127 10.58 6.31 9.90
C ARG A 127 10.13 7.35 10.95
N GLY A 128 9.13 7.04 11.78
CA GLY A 128 8.58 8.01 12.75
C GLY A 128 7.85 9.19 12.09
N ALA A 129 7.39 9.04 10.85
CA ALA A 129 6.69 10.09 10.10
C ALA A 129 5.21 10.16 10.54
N THR A 130 4.97 10.64 11.77
CA THR A 130 3.65 10.59 12.44
C THR A 130 2.53 11.21 11.62
N GLU A 131 2.75 12.39 11.02
CA GLU A 131 1.73 13.05 10.22
C GLU A 131 1.39 12.24 8.98
N ARG A 132 2.41 11.72 8.27
CA ARG A 132 2.21 10.89 7.09
C ARG A 132 1.47 9.60 7.43
N LEU A 133 1.83 8.96 8.54
CA LEU A 133 1.12 7.80 9.08
C LEU A 133 -0.37 8.10 9.32
N GLN A 134 -0.70 9.22 9.97
CA GLN A 134 -2.09 9.65 10.20
C GLN A 134 -2.84 9.88 8.90
N GLN A 135 -2.22 10.52 7.91
CA GLN A 135 -2.83 10.75 6.59
C GLN A 135 -3.22 9.45 5.90
N LEU A 136 -2.35 8.44 5.96
CA LEU A 136 -2.56 7.14 5.30
C LEU A 136 -3.66 6.33 6.00
N ILE A 137 -3.70 6.36 7.33
CA ILE A 137 -4.80 5.79 8.12
C ILE A 137 -6.12 6.45 7.72
N ALA A 138 -6.16 7.78 7.63
CA ALA A 138 -7.36 8.51 7.23
C ALA A 138 -7.79 8.20 5.78
N ALA A 139 -6.84 8.02 4.86
CA ALA A 139 -7.11 7.67 3.47
C ALA A 139 -7.63 6.23 3.28
N GLY A 140 -7.51 5.37 4.30
CA GLY A 140 -8.04 4.00 4.29
C GLY A 140 -6.96 2.90 4.21
N ALA A 141 -5.78 3.11 4.78
CA ALA A 141 -4.83 2.02 5.05
C ALA A 141 -5.39 1.03 6.09
N ASP A 142 -5.03 -0.26 5.98
CA ASP A 142 -5.51 -1.30 6.88
C ASP A 142 -4.74 -1.31 8.22
N LEU A 143 -5.07 -0.35 9.09
CA LEU A 143 -4.46 -0.25 10.42
C LEU A 143 -4.77 -1.48 11.29
N LYS A 144 -6.00 -1.99 11.26
CA LYS A 144 -6.42 -3.14 12.09
C LYS A 144 -5.68 -4.41 11.70
N GLY A 145 -5.56 -4.68 10.40
CA GLY A 145 -4.83 -5.83 9.88
C GLY A 145 -3.32 -5.76 10.12
N GLN A 146 -2.76 -4.57 10.33
CA GLN A 146 -1.31 -4.35 10.51
C GLN A 146 -0.92 -3.86 11.91
N GLN A 147 -1.82 -3.89 12.89
CA GLN A 147 -1.62 -3.22 14.18
C GLN A 147 -0.31 -3.62 14.89
N SER A 148 0.03 -4.90 14.90
CA SER A 148 1.27 -5.41 15.52
C SER A 148 2.52 -4.92 14.78
N THR A 149 2.54 -5.04 13.46
CA THR A 149 3.68 -4.62 12.62
C THR A 149 3.91 -3.11 12.68
N VAL A 150 2.83 -2.33 12.63
CA VAL A 150 2.92 -0.87 12.72
C VAL A 150 3.47 -0.45 14.09
N MET A 151 3.01 -1.09 15.18
CA MET A 151 3.54 -0.85 16.53
C MET A 151 5.03 -1.18 16.63
N GLU A 152 5.44 -2.35 16.13
CA GLU A 152 6.84 -2.76 16.13
C GLU A 152 7.74 -1.76 15.39
N GLN A 153 7.31 -1.35 14.19
CA GLN A 153 8.03 -0.36 13.39
C GLN A 153 8.09 1.00 14.09
N ALA A 154 7.01 1.44 14.73
CA ALA A 154 6.97 2.68 15.49
C ALA A 154 7.96 2.66 16.67
N LEU A 155 8.04 1.57 17.43
CA LEU A 155 8.99 1.42 18.53
C LEU A 155 10.44 1.48 18.03
N ASN A 156 10.70 0.86 16.87
CA ASN A 156 12.02 0.87 16.25
C ASN A 156 12.43 2.25 15.70
N SER A 157 11.47 3.10 15.35
CA SER A 157 11.75 4.47 14.85
C SER A 157 12.36 5.40 15.91
N ARG A 158 12.27 5.05 17.20
CA ARG A 158 12.64 5.88 18.37
C ARG A 158 11.94 7.26 18.41
N GLU A 159 10.93 7.46 17.58
CA GLU A 159 10.18 8.71 17.53
C GLU A 159 9.01 8.65 18.53
N THR A 160 9.06 9.52 19.53
CA THR A 160 8.14 9.45 20.68
C THR A 160 6.72 9.84 20.31
N LYS A 161 6.48 10.76 19.37
CA LYS A 161 5.12 11.21 18.99
C LYS A 161 4.34 10.08 18.32
N THR A 162 5.00 9.29 17.50
CA THR A 162 4.50 8.09 16.84
C THR A 162 4.10 7.09 17.92
N GLY A 163 4.99 6.81 18.88
CA GLY A 163 4.66 6.01 20.06
C GLY A 163 3.45 6.51 20.86
N HIS A 164 3.25 7.83 20.99
CA HIS A 164 2.06 8.40 21.65
C HIS A 164 0.76 8.17 20.86
N VAL A 165 0.80 8.25 19.53
CA VAL A 165 -0.34 7.86 18.67
C VAL A 165 -0.70 6.41 18.93
N PHE A 166 0.29 5.52 19.00
CA PHE A 166 0.07 4.09 19.29
C PHE A 166 -0.37 3.79 20.72
N LYS A 167 0.06 4.57 21.70
CA LYS A 167 -0.41 4.44 23.09
C LYS A 167 -1.91 4.78 23.23
N ARG A 168 -2.47 5.59 22.32
CA ARG A 168 -3.93 5.76 22.20
C ARG A 168 -4.60 4.55 21.54
N LEU A 169 -3.93 3.86 20.62
CA LEU A 169 -4.44 2.67 19.92
C LEU A 169 -4.51 1.42 20.82
N ASN A 170 -3.68 1.31 21.86
CA ASN A 170 -3.62 0.18 22.80
C ASN A 170 -4.46 0.37 24.09
N ARG A 171 -5.39 1.33 24.12
CA ARG A 171 -6.25 1.62 25.29
C ARG A 171 -7.62 0.93 25.26
N VAL A 172 -7.75 -0.10 24.43
CA VAL A 172 -8.91 -0.99 24.30
C VAL A 172 -8.47 -2.38 24.71
#